data_AF-A0A662H5K7-F1
#
_entry.id   AF-A0A662H5K7-F1
#
_cell.length_a   1.000
_cell.length_b   1.000
_cell.length_c   1.000
_cell.angle_alpha   90.00
_cell.angle_beta   90.00
_cell.angle_gamma   90.00
#
_symmetry.space_group_name_H-M   'P 1'
#
loop_
_entity.id
_entity.type
_entity.pdbx_description
1 polymer ?
#
loop_
_entity_poly.entity_id
_entity_poly.type
_entity_poly.pdbx_seq_one_letter_code
_entity_poly.pdbx_strand_id
1 'polypeptide(L)'
;MGKHARILKKLLQKGWKIREIAERRIYLEKEFKINNTSIIVRAFKERGVKGLILQSFSLYPVSSLLLRDFLERLEEVEWDYTFQENVGYLSFWVKDPYKYTFSSPSELEEYLLDLVKAVIYSEIIHTMNLKTLEKLLHEKGWLTYVSDNYLQIGRMLEKGGNLIVIEISISSFNSNVHIRGIVRAYSLNKTLREKLMENLSREHVITLRSASEISYEETCSILEVEESLERTLSALEKALEEACEFERKGEK
;
A
#
# COMPACT_ATOMS: atom_id res chain seq x y z
N MET A 1 25.35 -24.99 38.09
CA MET A 1 25.04 -23.96 37.05
C MET A 1 24.05 -22.95 37.62
N GLY A 2 24.36 -21.65 37.59
CA GLY A 2 23.45 -20.61 38.09
C GLY A 2 22.17 -20.48 37.26
N LYS A 3 21.10 -19.94 37.86
CA LYS A 3 19.77 -19.75 37.24
C LYS A 3 19.82 -18.99 35.91
N HIS A 4 20.73 -18.03 35.78
CA HIS A 4 20.97 -17.27 34.54
C HIS A 4 21.50 -18.13 33.38
N ALA A 5 22.47 -19.01 33.64
CA ALA A 5 23.05 -19.89 32.62
C ALA A 5 22.00 -20.87 32.04
N ARG A 6 21.06 -21.30 32.88
CA ARG A 6 19.97 -22.19 32.46
C ARG A 6 18.96 -21.50 31.53
N ILE A 7 18.67 -20.22 31.76
CA ILE A 7 17.77 -19.41 30.91
C ILE A 7 18.43 -19.13 29.55
N LEU A 8 19.70 -18.74 29.55
CA LEU A 8 20.49 -18.55 28.32
C LEU A 8 20.54 -19.81 27.48
N LYS A 9 20.80 -20.97 28.10
CA LYS A 9 20.80 -22.26 27.39
C LYS A 9 19.44 -22.54 26.72
N LYS A 10 18.33 -22.25 27.40
CA LYS A 10 16.98 -22.41 26.82
C LYS A 10 16.71 -21.45 25.65
N LEU A 11 17.18 -20.21 25.72
CA LEU A 11 17.05 -19.22 24.64
C LEU A 11 17.80 -19.68 23.39
N LEU A 12 19.06 -20.11 23.54
CA LEU A 12 19.87 -20.64 22.44
C LEU A 12 19.22 -21.87 21.81
N GLN A 13 18.67 -22.78 22.62
CA GLN A 13 17.92 -23.95 22.12
C GLN A 13 16.66 -23.58 21.33
N LYS A 14 16.06 -22.41 21.58
CA LYS A 14 14.90 -21.88 20.86
C LYS A 14 15.29 -21.04 19.61
N GLY A 15 16.56 -21.06 19.22
CA GLY A 15 17.04 -20.37 18.01
C GLY A 15 17.39 -18.89 18.20
N TRP A 16 17.39 -18.38 19.44
CA TRP A 16 17.91 -17.04 19.71
C TRP A 16 19.43 -17.03 19.61
N LYS A 17 19.99 -15.99 18.99
CA LYS A 17 21.43 -15.76 18.85
C LYS A 17 21.85 -14.65 19.79
N ILE A 18 22.98 -14.81 20.48
CA ILE A 18 23.58 -13.71 21.26
C ILE A 18 24.28 -12.77 20.26
N ARG A 19 23.89 -11.50 20.25
CA ARG A 19 24.52 -10.47 19.42
C ARG A 19 25.62 -9.74 20.18
N GLU A 20 25.37 -9.41 21.44
CA GLU A 20 26.29 -8.63 22.28
C GLU A 20 26.05 -8.93 23.77
N ILE A 21 27.11 -8.80 24.57
CA ILE A 21 27.04 -8.80 26.03
C ILE A 21 27.69 -7.50 26.50
N ALA A 22 26.91 -6.59 27.09
CA ALA A 22 27.40 -5.31 27.58
C ALA A 22 26.89 -5.06 29.00
N GLU A 23 27.83 -4.79 29.92
CA GLU A 23 27.56 -4.47 31.32
C GLU A 23 26.63 -5.49 32.02
N ARG A 24 25.34 -5.14 32.14
CA ARG A 24 24.29 -5.92 32.82
C ARG A 24 23.31 -6.56 31.85
N ARG A 25 23.50 -6.39 30.53
CA ARG A 25 22.57 -6.79 29.47
C ARG A 25 23.20 -7.82 28.53
N ILE A 26 22.36 -8.74 28.08
CA ILE A 26 22.68 -9.68 27.01
C ILE A 26 21.68 -9.44 25.89
N TYR A 27 22.19 -8.97 24.76
CA TYR A 27 21.39 -8.68 23.57
C TYR A 27 21.25 -9.94 22.72
N LEU A 28 20.02 -10.20 22.32
CA LEU A 28 19.56 -11.41 21.69
C LEU A 28 18.83 -11.05 20.41
N GLU A 29 19.02 -11.83 19.37
CA GLU A 29 18.30 -11.67 18.11
C GLU A 29 17.76 -13.01 17.63
N LYS A 30 16.56 -12.99 17.06
CA LYS A 30 15.96 -14.15 16.40
C LYS A 30 15.29 -13.68 15.12
N GLU A 31 15.38 -14.51 14.09
CA GLU A 31 14.60 -14.34 12.87
C GLU A 31 13.53 -15.44 12.82
N PHE A 32 12.31 -15.06 12.48
CA PHE A 32 11.26 -15.99 12.09
C PHE A 32 10.56 -15.52 10.81
N LYS A 33 9.88 -16.45 10.13
CA LYS A 33 9.21 -16.18 8.85
C LYS A 33 7.71 -16.39 8.98
N ILE A 34 6.94 -15.48 8.39
CA ILE A 34 5.51 -15.61 8.15
C ILE A 34 5.30 -15.45 6.64
N ASN A 35 4.88 -16.52 5.97
CA ASN A 35 4.80 -16.57 4.51
C ASN A 35 6.13 -16.13 3.87
N ASN A 36 6.11 -15.06 3.07
CA ASN A 36 7.30 -14.52 2.41
C ASN A 36 8.01 -13.42 3.21
N THR A 37 7.47 -13.01 4.37
CA THR A 37 8.03 -11.94 5.20
C THR A 37 8.87 -12.51 6.33
N SER A 38 10.13 -12.09 6.40
CA SER A 38 11.03 -12.29 7.53
C SER A 38 10.78 -11.23 8.60
N ILE A 39 10.89 -11.66 9.85
CA ILE A 39 10.73 -10.85 11.06
C ILE A 39 11.99 -11.02 11.88
N ILE A 40 12.82 -9.97 11.94
CA ILE A 40 14.01 -9.93 12.79
C ILE A 40 13.64 -9.26 14.09
N VAL A 41 13.86 -9.94 15.20
CA VAL A 41 13.51 -9.47 16.53
C VAL A 41 14.75 -9.33 17.37
N ARG A 42 14.94 -8.16 17.95
CA ARG A 42 16.00 -7.86 18.92
C ARG A 42 15.38 -7.63 20.28
N ALA A 43 15.92 -8.36 21.25
CA ALA A 43 15.51 -8.29 22.63
C ALA A 43 16.74 -8.34 23.53
N PHE A 44 16.61 -7.94 24.79
CA PHE A 44 17.69 -8.09 25.74
C PHE A 44 17.22 -8.69 27.06
N LYS A 45 18.18 -9.33 27.74
CA LYS A 45 18.02 -9.82 29.10
C LYS A 45 18.89 -8.99 30.03
N GLU A 46 18.27 -8.31 30.99
CA GLU A 46 18.98 -7.52 32.01
C GLU A 46 19.09 -8.27 33.35
N ARG A 47 20.24 -8.13 34.01
CA ARG A 47 20.48 -8.69 35.35
C ARG A 47 19.62 -7.96 36.39
N GLY A 48 18.84 -8.73 37.16
CA GLY A 48 17.93 -8.19 38.19
C GLY A 48 16.51 -7.97 37.70
N VAL A 49 16.29 -7.83 36.39
CA VAL A 49 14.95 -7.74 35.79
C VAL A 49 14.45 -9.14 35.42
N LYS A 50 13.21 -9.48 35.78
CA LYS A 50 12.55 -10.73 35.35
C LYS A 50 12.02 -10.54 33.92
N GLY A 51 12.09 -11.60 33.11
CA GLY A 51 11.59 -11.55 31.72
C GLY A 51 12.61 -11.15 30.65
N LEU A 52 12.16 -11.11 29.40
CA LEU A 52 12.89 -10.73 28.20
C LEU A 52 12.30 -9.41 27.70
N ILE A 53 13.14 -8.43 27.38
CA ILE A 53 12.71 -7.06 27.08
C ILE A 53 12.85 -6.84 25.57
N LEU A 54 11.76 -6.49 24.88
CA LEU A 54 11.79 -6.17 23.45
C LEU A 54 12.50 -4.84 23.24
N GLN A 55 13.47 -4.82 22.32
CA GLN A 55 14.21 -3.61 21.94
C GLN A 55 13.71 -3.08 20.60
N SER A 56 13.68 -3.95 19.60
CA SER A 56 13.25 -3.62 18.25
C SER A 56 12.82 -4.85 17.49
N PHE A 57 12.08 -4.64 16.42
CA PHE A 57 11.85 -5.66 15.41
C PHE A 57 11.80 -5.04 14.03
N SER A 58 12.09 -5.84 13.01
CA SER A 58 12.07 -5.43 11.62
C SER A 58 11.36 -6.45 10.75
N LEU A 59 10.74 -5.98 9.67
CA LEU A 59 9.96 -6.76 8.73
C LEU A 59 10.48 -6.54 7.31
N TYR A 60 10.66 -7.61 6.55
CA TYR A 60 11.05 -7.54 5.13
C TYR A 60 10.83 -8.87 4.41
N PRO A 61 10.53 -8.86 3.09
CA PRO A 61 10.03 -7.71 2.36
C PRO A 61 8.65 -7.29 2.89
N VAL A 62 8.42 -5.98 2.96
CA VAL A 62 7.09 -5.40 3.26
C VAL A 62 6.83 -4.18 2.38
N SER A 63 5.58 -4.02 1.94
CA SER A 63 5.16 -2.82 1.21
C SER A 63 5.09 -1.60 2.14
N SER A 64 5.38 -0.42 1.59
CA SER A 64 5.25 0.86 2.30
C SER A 64 3.81 1.18 2.72
N LEU A 65 2.82 0.47 2.20
CA LEU A 65 1.42 0.70 2.58
C LEU A 65 1.07 0.23 3.98
N LEU A 66 1.74 -0.82 4.45
CA LEU A 66 1.47 -1.39 5.74
C LEU A 66 1.97 -0.52 6.89
N LEU A 67 2.74 0.53 6.56
CA LEU A 67 3.28 1.48 7.53
C LEU A 67 2.17 2.00 8.43
N ARG A 68 1.08 2.51 7.85
CA ARG A 68 0.02 3.13 8.64
C ARG A 68 -0.73 2.11 9.50
N ASP A 69 -1.02 0.92 8.99
CA ASP A 69 -1.67 -0.16 9.75
C ASP A 69 -0.82 -0.64 10.93
N PHE A 70 0.51 -0.68 10.77
CA PHE A 70 1.43 -0.97 11.87
C PHE A 70 1.47 0.17 12.89
N LEU A 71 1.49 1.42 12.44
CA LEU A 71 1.56 2.61 13.32
C LEU A 71 0.28 2.82 14.13
N GLU A 72 -0.89 2.53 13.56
CA GLU A 72 -2.16 2.58 14.28
C GLU A 72 -2.25 1.51 15.39
N ARG A 73 -1.50 0.41 15.28
CA ARG A 73 -1.49 -0.69 16.26
C ARG A 73 -0.38 -0.60 17.30
N LEU A 74 0.65 0.20 17.04
CA LEU A 74 1.82 0.35 17.89
C LEU A 74 1.86 1.74 18.50
N GLU A 75 1.38 1.86 19.74
CA GLU A 75 1.55 3.08 20.50
C GLU A 75 3.01 3.21 21.02
N GLU A 76 3.60 4.40 20.85
CA GLU A 76 4.93 4.78 21.37
C GLU A 76 6.16 4.04 20.79
N VAL A 77 6.19 3.81 19.48
CA VAL A 77 7.40 3.31 18.78
C VAL A 77 8.06 4.38 17.92
N GLU A 78 9.38 4.34 17.80
CA GLU A 78 10.11 4.97 16.70
C GLU A 78 10.18 3.97 15.55
N TRP A 79 10.12 4.46 14.31
CA TRP A 79 10.11 3.59 13.15
C TRP A 79 10.84 4.24 11.99
N ASP A 80 11.31 3.39 11.08
CA ASP A 80 11.97 3.78 9.85
C ASP A 80 11.60 2.79 8.75
N TYR A 81 11.47 3.31 7.53
CA TYR A 81 11.18 2.52 6.35
C TYR A 81 12.21 2.81 5.28
N THR A 82 13.00 1.80 4.93
CA THR A 82 14.07 1.91 3.95
C THR A 82 13.86 0.91 2.82
N PHE A 83 14.32 1.27 1.63
CA PHE A 83 14.45 0.30 0.53
C PHE A 83 15.88 -0.22 0.53
N GLN A 84 16.04 -1.52 0.72
CA GLN A 84 17.33 -2.21 0.62
C GLN A 84 17.18 -3.28 -0.46
N GLU A 85 18.10 -3.35 -1.42
CA GLU A 85 18.06 -4.38 -2.48
C GLU A 85 16.71 -4.48 -3.23
N ASN A 86 16.03 -3.34 -3.47
CA ASN A 86 14.68 -3.23 -4.05
C ASN A 86 13.55 -3.86 -3.23
N VAL A 87 13.77 -4.18 -1.95
CA VAL A 87 12.73 -4.62 -1.03
C VAL A 87 12.53 -3.61 0.09
N GLY A 88 11.28 -3.42 0.49
CA GLY A 88 10.93 -2.57 1.62
C GLY A 88 11.31 -3.24 2.94
N TYR A 89 11.98 -2.47 3.79
CA TYR A 89 12.46 -2.88 5.11
C TYR A 89 11.90 -1.92 6.16
N LEU A 90 10.99 -2.42 6.98
CA LEU A 90 10.34 -1.65 8.04
C LEU A 90 10.96 -2.01 9.39
N SER A 91 11.50 -1.03 10.10
CA SER A 91 12.09 -1.21 11.43
C SER A 91 11.31 -0.44 12.48
N PHE A 92 11.14 -1.06 13.64
CA PHE A 92 10.51 -0.47 14.82
C PHE A 92 11.46 -0.54 16.00
N TRP A 93 11.67 0.58 16.69
CA TRP A 93 12.37 0.69 17.96
C TRP A 93 11.40 1.11 19.05
N VAL A 94 11.43 0.38 20.16
CA VAL A 94 10.56 0.66 21.30
C VAL A 94 11.15 1.82 22.11
N LYS A 95 10.39 2.93 22.29
CA LYS A 95 10.85 4.10 23.05
C LYS A 95 11.08 3.80 24.53
N ASP A 96 10.16 3.05 25.13
CA ASP A 96 10.29 2.53 26.49
C ASP A 96 10.30 0.99 26.48
N PRO A 97 11.49 0.36 26.29
CA PRO A 97 11.61 -1.09 26.20
C PRO A 97 11.01 -1.82 27.40
N TYR A 98 11.05 -1.23 28.60
CA TYR A 98 10.62 -1.89 29.82
C TYR A 98 9.11 -2.10 29.89
N LYS A 99 8.30 -1.31 29.17
CA LYS A 99 6.85 -1.58 28.98
C LYS A 99 6.60 -2.90 28.28
N TYR A 100 7.54 -3.34 27.43
CA TYR A 100 7.46 -4.54 26.63
C TYR A 100 8.36 -5.65 27.21
N THR A 101 8.12 -5.96 28.49
CA THR A 101 8.81 -7.03 29.21
C THR A 101 7.94 -8.29 29.24
N PHE A 102 8.45 -9.37 28.66
CA PHE A 102 7.74 -10.65 28.53
C PHE A 102 8.29 -11.69 29.50
N SER A 103 7.42 -12.50 30.09
CA SER A 103 7.81 -13.54 31.06
C SER A 103 8.59 -14.68 30.39
N SER A 104 8.38 -14.89 29.09
CA SER A 104 9.06 -15.93 28.32
C SER A 104 9.31 -15.53 26.86
N PRO A 105 10.24 -16.22 26.15
CA PRO A 105 10.44 -16.01 24.72
C PRO A 105 9.21 -16.35 23.88
N SER A 106 8.41 -17.34 24.31
CA SER A 106 7.20 -17.73 23.59
C SER A 106 6.12 -16.66 23.63
N GLU A 107 5.96 -15.99 24.78
CA GLU A 107 5.01 -14.89 24.95
C GLU A 107 5.39 -13.67 24.09
N LEU A 108 6.69 -13.36 24.01
CA LEU A 108 7.20 -12.32 23.10
C LEU A 108 6.92 -12.70 21.64
N GLU A 109 7.23 -13.95 21.26
CA GLU A 109 7.00 -14.45 19.90
C GLU A 109 5.51 -14.41 19.53
N GLU A 110 4.60 -14.84 20.42
CA GLU A 110 3.15 -14.77 20.22
C GLU A 110 2.65 -13.34 20.04
N TYR A 111 3.08 -12.41 20.90
CA TYR A 111 2.74 -10.99 20.78
C TYR A 111 3.11 -10.41 19.40
N LEU A 112 4.34 -10.68 18.93
CA LEU A 112 4.79 -10.18 17.63
C LEU A 112 4.10 -10.89 16.46
N LEU A 113 3.84 -12.19 16.58
CA LEU A 113 3.10 -12.94 15.55
C LEU A 113 1.68 -12.39 15.38
N ASP A 114 0.96 -12.09 16.46
CA ASP A 114 -0.40 -11.57 16.38
C ASP A 114 -0.45 -10.17 15.77
N LEU A 115 0.50 -9.31 16.15
CA LEU A 115 0.66 -7.99 15.57
C LEU A 115 0.93 -8.06 14.07
N VAL A 116 1.91 -8.88 13.65
CA VAL A 116 2.39 -8.91 12.27
C VAL A 116 1.43 -9.67 11.35
N LYS A 117 0.84 -10.79 11.81
CA LYS A 117 -0.12 -11.57 11.00
C LYS A 117 -1.31 -10.72 10.56
N ALA A 118 -1.88 -9.93 11.46
CA ALA A 118 -3.05 -9.13 11.13
C ALA A 118 -2.77 -8.15 9.98
N VAL A 119 -1.57 -7.57 9.96
CA VAL A 119 -1.16 -6.62 8.92
C VAL A 119 -0.81 -7.33 7.60
N ILE A 120 -0.06 -8.44 7.66
CA ILE A 120 0.25 -9.26 6.47
C ILE A 120 -1.02 -9.83 5.82
N TYR A 121 -2.00 -10.29 6.60
CA TYR A 121 -3.25 -10.81 6.03
C TYR A 121 -4.06 -9.71 5.33
N SER A 122 -4.05 -8.48 5.87
CA SER A 122 -4.66 -7.31 5.22
C SER A 122 -4.04 -7.07 3.84
N GLU A 123 -2.71 -7.09 3.75
CA GLU A 123 -1.97 -6.96 2.49
C GLU A 123 -2.42 -8.01 1.47
N ILE A 124 -2.42 -9.29 1.85
CA ILE A 124 -2.80 -10.40 0.98
C ILE A 124 -4.23 -10.21 0.46
N ILE A 125 -5.17 -9.86 1.33
CA ILE A 125 -6.57 -9.64 0.95
C ILE A 125 -6.67 -8.48 -0.06
N HIS A 126 -6.00 -7.36 0.20
CA HIS A 126 -6.03 -6.21 -0.70
C HIS A 126 -5.37 -6.51 -2.06
N THR A 127 -4.20 -7.14 -2.09
CA THR A 127 -3.54 -7.56 -3.33
C THR A 127 -4.39 -8.55 -4.12
N MET A 128 -5.04 -9.52 -3.45
CA MET A 128 -5.95 -10.46 -4.11
C MET A 128 -7.17 -9.75 -4.71
N ASN A 129 -7.70 -8.73 -4.02
CA ASN A 129 -8.81 -7.93 -4.54
C ASN A 129 -8.40 -7.12 -5.78
N LEU A 130 -7.21 -6.50 -5.78
CA LEU A 130 -6.69 -5.76 -6.95
C LEU A 130 -6.47 -6.68 -8.16
N LYS A 131 -5.97 -7.91 -7.96
CA LYS A 131 -5.84 -8.91 -9.04
C LYS A 131 -7.19 -9.38 -9.57
N THR A 132 -8.19 -9.44 -8.71
CA THR A 132 -9.56 -9.80 -9.13
C THR A 132 -10.15 -8.67 -9.97
N LEU A 133 -9.99 -7.42 -9.52
CA LEU A 133 -10.38 -6.24 -10.26
C LEU A 133 -9.64 -6.11 -11.60
N GLU A 134 -8.34 -6.38 -11.63
CA GLU A 134 -7.53 -6.43 -12.85
C GLU A 134 -8.16 -7.34 -13.90
N LYS A 135 -8.48 -8.59 -13.53
CA LYS A 135 -9.10 -9.55 -14.45
C LYS A 135 -10.43 -9.04 -14.99
N LEU A 136 -11.29 -8.53 -14.11
CA LEU A 136 -12.59 -7.99 -14.50
C LEU A 136 -12.45 -6.80 -15.47
N LEU A 137 -11.52 -5.88 -15.20
CA LEU A 137 -11.29 -4.72 -16.06
C LEU A 137 -10.64 -5.12 -17.39
N HIS A 138 -9.74 -6.09 -17.37
CA HIS A 138 -9.15 -6.66 -18.58
C HIS A 138 -10.21 -7.26 -19.51
N GLU A 139 -11.17 -8.02 -18.96
CA GLU A 139 -12.32 -8.56 -19.70
C GLU A 139 -13.20 -7.44 -20.29
N LYS A 140 -13.27 -6.28 -19.65
CA LYS A 140 -13.96 -5.07 -20.15
C LYS A 140 -13.14 -4.25 -21.14
N GLY A 141 -11.98 -4.74 -21.58
CA GLY A 141 -11.14 -4.10 -22.60
C GLY A 141 -10.26 -2.96 -22.08
N TRP A 142 -10.05 -2.87 -20.77
CA TRP A 142 -9.02 -2.00 -20.22
C TRP A 142 -7.63 -2.61 -20.41
N LEU A 143 -6.65 -1.78 -20.74
CA LEU A 143 -5.25 -2.15 -20.58
C LEU A 143 -4.94 -2.09 -19.08
N THR A 144 -4.40 -3.16 -18.51
CA THR A 144 -4.19 -3.27 -17.06
C THR A 144 -2.74 -3.63 -16.73
N TYR A 145 -2.23 -3.07 -15.64
CA TYR A 145 -0.98 -3.46 -15.01
C TYR A 145 -1.16 -3.47 -13.49
N VAL A 146 -1.00 -4.63 -12.87
CA VAL A 146 -1.07 -4.78 -11.42
C VAL A 146 0.32 -4.99 -10.81
N SER A 147 0.56 -4.32 -9.69
CA SER A 147 1.66 -4.57 -8.75
C SER A 147 1.06 -4.96 -7.39
N ASP A 148 1.90 -5.15 -6.36
CA ASP A 148 1.48 -5.65 -5.05
C ASP A 148 0.30 -4.87 -4.43
N ASN A 149 0.18 -3.59 -4.76
CA ASN A 149 -0.77 -2.69 -4.13
C ASN A 149 -1.34 -1.58 -5.03
N TYR A 150 -1.02 -1.68 -6.31
CA TYR A 150 -1.23 -0.63 -7.27
C TYR A 150 -1.76 -1.28 -8.53
N LEU A 151 -2.85 -0.73 -9.05
CA LEU A 151 -3.41 -1.14 -10.32
C LEU A 151 -3.45 0.09 -11.22
N GLN A 152 -2.68 0.04 -12.31
CA GLN A 152 -2.77 1.01 -13.38
C GLN A 152 -3.68 0.45 -14.45
N ILE A 153 -4.64 1.26 -14.88
CA ILE A 153 -5.52 0.94 -15.99
C ILE A 153 -5.50 2.06 -17.01
N GLY A 154 -5.65 1.69 -18.28
CA GLY A 154 -5.68 2.61 -19.39
C GLY A 154 -6.78 2.24 -20.38
N ARG A 155 -7.44 3.25 -20.93
CA ARG A 155 -8.39 3.05 -22.03
C ARG A 155 -8.33 4.21 -23.01
N MET A 156 -8.56 3.88 -24.27
CA MET A 156 -8.60 4.83 -25.37
C MET A 156 -10.01 4.85 -25.96
N LEU A 157 -10.55 6.05 -26.17
CA LEU A 157 -11.83 6.28 -26.85
C LEU A 157 -11.59 7.14 -28.08
N GLU A 158 -12.03 6.69 -29.25
CA GLU A 158 -11.88 7.41 -30.52
C GLU A 158 -13.22 7.55 -31.23
N LYS A 159 -13.57 8.77 -31.66
CA LYS A 159 -14.79 9.04 -32.43
C LYS A 159 -14.62 10.31 -33.25
N GLY A 160 -14.92 10.26 -34.55
CA GLY A 160 -14.93 11.44 -35.43
C GLY A 160 -13.58 12.19 -35.50
N GLY A 161 -12.45 11.47 -35.42
CA GLY A 161 -11.11 12.10 -35.39
C GLY A 161 -10.71 12.73 -34.06
N ASN A 162 -11.58 12.64 -33.04
CA ASN A 162 -11.29 13.01 -31.66
C ASN A 162 -10.82 11.78 -30.87
N LEU A 163 -9.83 11.97 -30.00
CA LEU A 163 -9.21 10.91 -29.20
C LEU A 163 -9.17 11.31 -27.72
N ILE A 164 -9.63 10.42 -26.84
CA ILE A 164 -9.49 10.55 -25.38
C ILE A 164 -8.66 9.36 -24.89
N VAL A 165 -7.59 9.65 -24.17
CA VAL A 165 -6.77 8.68 -23.45
C VAL A 165 -7.05 8.84 -21.97
N ILE A 166 -7.39 7.74 -21.32
CA ILE A 166 -7.73 7.67 -19.90
C ILE A 166 -6.66 6.82 -19.23
N GLU A 167 -6.00 7.35 -18.22
CA GLU A 167 -5.03 6.65 -17.39
C GLU A 167 -5.48 6.77 -15.93
N ILE A 168 -5.77 5.66 -15.28
CA ILE A 168 -6.24 5.64 -13.89
C ILE A 168 -5.28 4.79 -13.06
N SER A 169 -4.93 5.34 -11.91
CA SER A 169 -4.11 4.74 -10.88
C SER A 169 -5.00 4.44 -9.69
N ILE A 170 -5.10 3.16 -9.33
CA ILE A 170 -5.90 2.68 -8.21
C ILE A 170 -4.93 2.16 -7.15
N SER A 171 -5.04 2.67 -5.94
CA SER A 171 -4.18 2.31 -4.81
C SER A 171 -5.02 2.04 -3.57
N SER A 172 -4.67 1.01 -2.81
CA SER A 172 -5.38 0.68 -1.57
C SER A 172 -4.59 1.19 -0.36
N PHE A 173 -5.24 1.88 0.57
CA PHE A 173 -4.66 2.37 1.82
C PHE A 173 -5.67 2.20 2.96
N ASN A 174 -5.30 1.51 4.04
CA ASN A 174 -6.09 1.38 5.27
C ASN A 174 -7.57 1.02 5.03
N SER A 175 -7.82 -0.04 4.25
CA SER A 175 -9.17 -0.48 3.83
C SER A 175 -9.92 0.46 2.88
N ASN A 176 -9.37 1.63 2.53
CA ASN A 176 -9.91 2.52 1.50
C ASN A 176 -9.17 2.33 0.17
N VAL A 177 -9.86 2.65 -0.92
CA VAL A 177 -9.25 2.70 -2.25
C VAL A 177 -9.22 4.14 -2.73
N HIS A 178 -8.03 4.60 -3.08
CA HIS A 178 -7.79 5.88 -3.71
C HIS A 178 -7.65 5.68 -5.21
N ILE A 179 -8.54 6.33 -5.96
CA ILE A 179 -8.55 6.36 -7.40
C ILE A 179 -8.03 7.73 -7.83
N ARG A 180 -6.92 7.75 -8.57
CA ARG A 180 -6.40 8.95 -9.22
C ARG A 180 -6.46 8.75 -10.73
N GLY A 181 -7.23 9.58 -11.43
CA GLY A 181 -7.36 9.52 -12.88
C GLY A 181 -6.72 10.73 -13.56
N ILE A 182 -6.12 10.47 -14.72
CA ILE A 182 -5.67 11.48 -15.68
C ILE A 182 -6.39 11.19 -16.99
N VAL A 183 -7.12 12.17 -17.49
CA VAL A 183 -7.79 12.14 -18.78
C VAL A 183 -7.06 13.11 -19.69
N ARG A 184 -6.52 12.62 -20.80
CA ARG A 184 -5.91 13.43 -21.85
C ARG A 184 -6.78 13.39 -23.09
N ALA A 185 -7.28 14.55 -23.49
CA ALA A 185 -8.05 14.71 -24.70
C ALA A 185 -7.18 15.33 -25.80
N TYR A 186 -7.05 14.59 -26.89
CA TYR A 186 -6.42 15.00 -28.13
C TYR A 186 -7.53 15.27 -29.14
N SER A 187 -7.76 16.54 -29.41
CA SER A 187 -8.77 16.99 -30.38
C SER A 187 -8.14 17.98 -31.33
N LEU A 188 -8.66 18.00 -32.55
CA LEU A 188 -8.41 19.07 -33.51
C LEU A 188 -9.27 20.32 -33.21
N ASN A 189 -10.22 20.24 -32.26
CA ASN A 189 -11.21 21.29 -31.98
C ASN A 189 -11.27 21.73 -30.49
N LYS A 190 -11.83 22.91 -30.26
CA LYS A 190 -12.00 23.51 -28.91
C LYS A 190 -13.24 22.97 -28.18
N THR A 191 -14.23 22.43 -28.89
CA THR A 191 -15.54 22.02 -28.38
C THR A 191 -15.47 20.79 -27.47
N LEU A 192 -14.62 19.80 -27.79
CA LEU A 192 -14.45 18.62 -26.94
C LEU A 192 -14.00 19.00 -25.52
N ARG A 193 -13.12 19.99 -25.40
CA ARG A 193 -12.65 20.49 -24.11
C ARG A 193 -13.80 21.05 -23.27
N GLU A 194 -14.68 21.85 -23.87
CA GLU A 194 -15.80 22.46 -23.16
C GLU A 194 -16.77 21.38 -22.67
N LYS A 195 -17.04 20.35 -23.47
CA LYS A 195 -17.90 19.22 -23.08
C LYS A 195 -17.30 18.32 -22.01
N LEU A 196 -15.99 18.09 -22.03
CA LEU A 196 -15.31 17.35 -20.97
C LEU A 196 -15.40 18.09 -19.63
N MET A 197 -15.26 19.42 -19.64
CA MET A 197 -15.39 20.27 -18.45
C MET A 197 -16.82 20.31 -17.88
N GLU A 198 -17.83 20.15 -18.73
CA GLU A 198 -19.24 20.10 -18.31
C GLU A 198 -19.61 18.74 -17.69
N ASN A 199 -19.04 17.64 -18.20
CA ASN A 199 -19.42 16.28 -17.82
C ASN A 199 -18.53 15.67 -16.71
N LEU A 200 -17.31 16.19 -16.49
CA LEU A 200 -16.44 15.75 -15.39
C LEU A 200 -16.54 16.71 -14.19
N SER A 201 -16.70 16.18 -12.98
CA SER A 201 -16.71 16.98 -11.76
C SER A 201 -15.34 17.63 -11.51
N ARG A 202 -15.35 18.93 -11.20
CA ARG A 202 -14.18 19.79 -11.03
C ARG A 202 -13.36 19.37 -9.82
N GLU A 203 -12.20 18.76 -10.02
CA GLU A 203 -11.14 18.90 -9.00
C GLU A 203 -9.80 19.40 -9.55
N HIS A 204 -9.25 18.98 -10.70
CA HIS A 204 -8.01 19.60 -11.20
C HIS A 204 -7.93 19.59 -12.74
N VAL A 205 -7.71 20.75 -13.37
CA VAL A 205 -7.62 20.85 -14.85
C VAL A 205 -6.31 21.53 -15.22
N ILE A 206 -5.42 20.79 -15.88
CA ILE A 206 -4.11 21.29 -16.32
C ILE A 206 -4.16 21.40 -17.85
N THR A 207 -4.15 22.62 -18.38
CA THR A 207 -4.19 22.82 -19.84
C THR A 207 -2.76 22.88 -20.39
N LEU A 208 -2.37 21.92 -21.23
CA LEU A 208 -1.13 21.98 -22.02
C LEU A 208 -1.44 22.48 -23.44
N ARG A 209 -0.51 23.21 -24.05
CA ARG A 209 -0.75 24.04 -25.26
C ARG A 209 -1.20 23.30 -26.53
N SER A 210 -1.27 21.96 -26.54
CA SER A 210 -1.78 21.12 -27.65
C SER A 210 -2.65 19.93 -27.22
N ALA A 211 -2.94 19.80 -25.91
CA ALA A 211 -3.76 18.73 -25.34
C ALA A 211 -4.48 19.25 -24.09
N SER A 212 -5.77 18.92 -23.95
CA SER A 212 -6.49 19.23 -22.72
C SER A 212 -6.29 18.07 -21.75
N GLU A 213 -5.60 18.31 -20.63
CA GLU A 213 -5.46 17.32 -19.56
C GLU A 213 -6.40 17.71 -18.40
N ILE A 214 -7.14 16.72 -17.92
CA ILE A 214 -8.03 16.84 -16.76
C ILE A 214 -7.60 15.75 -15.79
N SER A 215 -7.27 16.14 -14.57
CA SER A 215 -6.98 15.21 -13.49
C SER A 215 -8.14 15.20 -12.49
N TYR A 216 -8.45 14.03 -11.98
CA TYR A 216 -9.45 13.87 -10.93
C TYR A 216 -8.95 12.88 -9.89
N GLU A 217 -9.38 13.08 -8.66
CA GLU A 217 -9.10 12.20 -7.54
C GLU A 217 -10.41 11.85 -6.87
N GLU A 218 -10.57 10.58 -6.50
CA GLU A 218 -11.72 10.08 -5.77
C GLU A 218 -11.23 9.07 -4.73
N THR A 219 -11.90 9.03 -3.59
CA THR A 219 -11.69 7.98 -2.58
C THR A 219 -13.00 7.24 -2.39
N CYS A 220 -12.98 5.93 -2.60
CA CYS A 220 -14.17 5.08 -2.47
C CYS A 220 -13.81 3.71 -1.88
N SER A 221 -14.84 2.92 -1.55
CA SER A 221 -14.63 1.52 -1.15
C SER A 221 -14.19 0.67 -2.35
N ILE A 222 -13.44 -0.41 -2.11
CA ILE A 222 -13.03 -1.33 -3.18
C ILE A 222 -14.22 -1.96 -3.94
N LEU A 223 -15.37 -2.07 -3.27
CA LEU A 223 -16.62 -2.59 -3.86
C LEU A 223 -17.29 -1.59 -4.81
N GLU A 224 -16.95 -0.31 -4.71
CA GLU A 224 -17.55 0.79 -5.47
C GLU A 224 -16.66 1.23 -6.64
N VAL A 225 -15.45 0.68 -6.75
CA VAL A 225 -14.46 1.05 -7.78
C VAL A 225 -15.02 0.81 -9.19
N GLU A 226 -15.68 -0.32 -9.42
CA GLU A 226 -16.27 -0.63 -10.72
C GLU A 226 -17.35 0.39 -11.11
N GLU A 227 -18.24 0.73 -10.18
CA GLU A 227 -19.30 1.71 -10.40
C GLU A 227 -18.73 3.11 -10.66
N SER A 228 -17.71 3.52 -9.89
CA SER A 228 -17.00 4.80 -10.09
C SER A 228 -16.37 4.86 -11.49
N LEU A 229 -15.67 3.81 -11.92
CA LEU A 229 -15.05 3.75 -13.25
C LEU A 229 -16.08 3.78 -14.38
N GLU A 230 -17.20 3.07 -14.25
CA GLU A 230 -18.28 3.09 -15.24
C GLU A 230 -18.95 4.46 -15.35
N ARG A 231 -19.13 5.15 -14.22
CA ARG A 231 -19.65 6.52 -14.17
C ARG A 231 -18.71 7.48 -14.90
N THR A 232 -17.40 7.39 -14.66
CA THR A 232 -16.40 8.21 -15.36
C THR A 232 -16.42 7.92 -16.87
N LEU A 233 -16.40 6.65 -17.28
CA LEU A 233 -16.44 6.28 -18.69
C LEU A 233 -17.69 6.83 -19.40
N SER A 234 -18.87 6.65 -18.79
CA SER A 234 -20.13 7.10 -19.37
C SER A 234 -20.15 8.62 -19.58
N ALA A 235 -19.59 9.39 -18.63
CA ALA A 235 -19.46 10.84 -18.75
C ALA A 235 -18.52 11.25 -19.91
N LEU A 236 -17.41 10.52 -20.09
CA LEU A 236 -16.44 10.77 -21.16
C LEU A 236 -16.99 10.41 -22.54
N GLU A 237 -17.68 9.28 -22.67
CA GLU A 237 -18.33 8.86 -23.93
C GLU A 237 -19.39 9.89 -24.36
N LYS A 238 -20.20 10.36 -23.40
CA LYS A 238 -21.19 11.41 -23.66
C LYS A 238 -20.54 12.72 -24.12
N ALA A 239 -19.45 13.15 -23.47
CA ALA A 239 -18.73 14.36 -23.87
C ALA A 239 -18.16 14.24 -25.30
N LEU A 240 -17.66 13.06 -25.66
CA LEU A 240 -17.16 12.76 -27.00
C LEU A 240 -18.27 12.78 -28.06
N GLU A 241 -19.46 12.25 -27.73
CA GLU A 241 -20.63 12.27 -28.60
C GLU A 241 -21.14 13.69 -28.88
N GLU A 242 -21.31 14.49 -27.83
CA GLU A 242 -21.77 15.87 -27.95
C GLU A 242 -20.80 16.73 -28.78
N ALA A 243 -19.49 16.50 -28.65
CA ALA A 243 -18.48 17.19 -29.44
C ALA A 243 -18.59 16.86 -30.93
N CYS A 244 -18.79 15.57 -31.28
CA CYS A 244 -18.95 15.13 -32.67
C CYS A 244 -20.28 15.62 -33.29
N GLU A 245 -21.37 15.66 -32.52
CA GLU A 245 -22.65 16.18 -33.00
C GLU A 245 -22.58 17.67 -33.32
N PHE A 246 -21.84 18.43 -32.51
CA PHE A 246 -21.66 19.85 -32.73
C PHE A 246 -20.93 20.13 -34.05
N GLU A 247 -19.88 19.36 -34.38
CA GLU A 247 -19.18 19.46 -35.67
C GLU A 247 -20.13 19.23 -36.86
N ARG A 248 -20.95 18.17 -36.81
CA ARG A 248 -21.92 17.87 -37.87
C ARG A 248 -22.97 18.98 -38.06
N LYS A 249 -23.26 19.76 -37.02
CA LYS A 249 -24.21 20.88 -37.07
C LYS A 249 -23.57 22.20 -37.50
N GLY A 250 -22.25 22.37 -37.31
CA GLY A 250 -21.48 23.55 -37.69
C GLY A 250 -20.94 23.55 -39.12
N GLU A 251 -20.97 22.41 -39.82
CA GLU A 251 -20.59 22.27 -41.25
C GLU A 251 -21.75 22.55 -42.23
N LYS A 252 -22.88 23.12 -41.79
CA LYS A 252 -23.95 23.64 -42.65
C LYS A 252 -23.87 25.15 -42.80
#